data_AF-A0A3P6P2Y8-F1
#
_entry.id   AF-A0A3P6P2Y8-F1
#
_cell.length_a   1.000
_cell.length_b   1.000
_cell.length_c   1.000
_cell.angle_alpha   90.00
_cell.angle_beta   90.00
_cell.angle_gamma   90.00
#
_symmetry.space_group_name_H-M   'P 1'
#
loop_
_entity.id
_entity.type
_entity.pdbx_description
1 polymer ?
#
loop_
_entity_poly.entity_id
_entity_poly.type
_entity_poly.pdbx_seq_one_letter_code
_entity_poly.pdbx_strand_id
1 'polypeptide(L)'
;MPAFFEIRTSKIPKAGLGVFAKMDIPTGLVFGPYQGKADQHGYAWEIRIAGALPQYIDGSDQNYSNWMRFINSSRFENEQNLIAFQYNGCVYYRVFRPISEGVELLGINFFC
;
A
#
# COMPACT_ATOMS: atom_id res chain seq x y z
N MET A 1 -3.85 0.60 -12.49
CA MET A 1 -2.61 0.09 -11.89
C MET A 1 -1.50 0.19 -12.93
N PRO A 2 -0.26 0.55 -12.57
CA PRO A 2 0.88 0.53 -13.50
C PRO A 2 1.07 -0.83 -14.18
N ALA A 3 1.48 -0.84 -15.45
CA ALA A 3 1.58 -2.07 -16.27
C ALA A 3 2.64 -3.07 -15.79
N PHE A 4 3.60 -2.60 -14.98
CA PHE A 4 4.65 -3.40 -14.35
C PHE A 4 4.23 -4.04 -13.02
N PHE A 5 2.94 -3.90 -12.65
CA PHE A 5 2.35 -4.62 -11.52
C PHE A 5 1.20 -5.52 -11.97
N GLU A 6 0.93 -6.52 -11.16
CA GLU A 6 -0.23 -7.40 -11.27
C GLU A 6 -0.81 -7.72 -9.91
N ILE A 7 -2.07 -8.13 -9.89
CA ILE A 7 -2.75 -8.62 -8.70
C ILE A 7 -2.86 -10.14 -8.82
N ARG A 8 -2.38 -10.87 -7.81
CA ARG A 8 -2.44 -12.33 -7.72
C ARG A 8 -2.76 -12.76 -6.29
N THR A 9 -3.06 -14.04 -6.08
CA THR A 9 -3.20 -14.59 -4.72
C THR A 9 -1.90 -14.41 -3.94
N SER A 10 -1.99 -13.78 -2.77
CA SER A 10 -0.85 -13.55 -1.89
C SER A 10 -0.28 -14.88 -1.37
N LYS A 11 1.04 -14.91 -1.14
CA LYS A 11 1.68 -16.05 -0.46
C LYS A 11 1.53 -15.98 1.06
N ILE A 12 1.06 -14.85 1.59
CA ILE A 12 0.79 -14.66 3.01
C ILE A 12 -0.51 -15.43 3.37
N PRO A 13 -0.47 -16.36 4.34
CA PRO A 13 -1.66 -17.11 4.74
C PRO A 13 -2.81 -16.17 5.12
N LYS A 14 -4.00 -16.40 4.51
CA LYS A 14 -5.24 -15.65 4.75
C LYS A 14 -5.22 -14.17 4.34
N ALA A 15 -4.18 -13.67 3.67
CA ALA A 15 -4.14 -12.29 3.17
C ALA A 15 -5.02 -12.04 1.92
N GLY A 16 -5.43 -13.10 1.23
CA GLY A 16 -6.24 -12.98 0.01
C GLY A 16 -5.39 -12.61 -1.20
N LEU A 17 -5.64 -11.45 -1.79
CA LEU A 17 -4.90 -10.96 -2.96
C LEU A 17 -3.72 -10.05 -2.54
N GLY A 18 -2.71 -9.98 -3.39
CA GLY A 18 -1.51 -9.16 -3.22
C GLY A 18 -1.09 -8.51 -4.54
N VAL A 19 -0.27 -7.46 -4.45
CA VAL A 19 0.34 -6.82 -5.62
C VAL A 19 1.73 -7.39 -5.85
N PHE A 20 2.05 -7.76 -7.08
CA PHE A 20 3.32 -8.37 -7.46
C PHE A 20 4.01 -7.57 -8.57
N ALA A 21 5.35 -7.53 -8.52
CA ALA A 21 6.17 -6.97 -9.57
C ALA A 21 6.18 -7.89 -10.80
N LYS A 22 5.96 -7.34 -12.00
CA LYS A 22 6.09 -8.05 -13.29
C LYS A 22 7.46 -7.86 -13.94
N MET A 23 8.33 -7.09 -13.31
CA MET A 23 9.71 -6.81 -13.72
C MET A 23 10.47 -6.27 -12.50
N ASP A 24 11.78 -6.12 -12.60
CA ASP A 24 12.57 -5.50 -11.56
C ASP A 24 12.20 -4.03 -11.33
N ILE A 25 11.93 -3.67 -10.08
CA ILE A 25 11.53 -2.33 -9.67
C ILE A 25 12.68 -1.65 -8.91
N PRO A 26 13.14 -0.47 -9.35
CA PRO A 26 14.23 0.23 -8.70
C PRO A 26 13.79 0.87 -7.38
N THR A 27 14.78 1.10 -6.52
CA THR A 27 14.59 1.90 -5.30
C THR A 27 14.22 3.34 -5.66
N GLY A 28 13.33 3.92 -4.87
CA GLY A 28 12.93 5.32 -4.99
C GLY A 28 11.65 5.54 -5.77
N LEU A 29 11.11 4.53 -6.46
CA LEU A 29 9.84 4.65 -7.16
C LEU A 29 8.69 4.91 -6.17
N VAL A 30 7.83 5.88 -6.50
CA VAL A 30 6.72 6.34 -5.65
C VAL A 30 5.39 6.10 -6.35
N PHE A 31 4.39 5.63 -5.59
CA PHE A 31 3.02 5.45 -6.06
C PHE A 31 2.03 6.10 -5.10
N GLY A 32 0.96 6.63 -5.66
CA GLY A 32 -0.14 7.23 -4.91
C GLY A 32 -0.85 8.33 -5.69
N PRO A 33 -1.78 9.04 -5.04
CA PRO A 33 -2.18 8.83 -3.65
C PRO A 33 -2.99 7.54 -3.43
N TYR A 34 -3.01 7.01 -2.21
CA TYR A 34 -3.95 5.98 -1.77
C TYR A 34 -5.37 6.55 -1.87
N GLN A 35 -6.30 5.78 -2.42
CA GLN A 35 -7.68 6.22 -2.66
C GLN A 35 -8.67 5.41 -1.82
N GLY A 36 -9.68 6.11 -1.33
CA GLY A 36 -10.73 5.56 -0.48
C GLY A 36 -11.76 6.62 -0.09
N LYS A 37 -12.74 6.21 0.71
CA LYS A 37 -13.73 7.11 1.33
C LYS A 37 -13.22 7.66 2.66
N ALA A 38 -13.77 8.79 3.10
CA ALA A 38 -13.53 9.31 4.44
C ALA A 38 -14.24 8.44 5.50
N ASP A 39 -13.60 7.34 5.86
CA ASP A 39 -14.11 6.29 6.75
C ASP A 39 -12.93 5.54 7.39
N GLN A 40 -13.18 4.62 8.33
CA GLN A 40 -12.14 3.93 9.11
C GLN A 40 -12.45 2.45 9.46
N HIS A 41 -13.34 1.79 8.72
CA HIS A 41 -13.89 0.48 9.09
C HIS A 41 -13.17 -0.75 8.52
N GLY A 42 -12.20 -0.57 7.62
CA GLY A 42 -11.48 -1.66 6.97
C GLY A 42 -10.07 -1.28 6.55
N TYR A 43 -9.84 -1.12 5.24
CA TYR A 43 -8.53 -0.81 4.67
C TYR A 43 -8.18 0.68 4.84
N ALA A 44 -8.11 1.14 6.09
CA ALA A 44 -7.99 2.55 6.41
C ALA A 44 -6.55 3.01 6.66
N TRP A 45 -6.25 4.18 6.14
CA TRP A 45 -5.06 4.95 6.47
C TRP A 45 -5.45 6.17 7.30
N GLU A 46 -4.85 6.33 8.47
CA GLU A 46 -4.90 7.59 9.23
C GLU A 46 -4.08 8.65 8.50
N ILE A 47 -4.66 9.84 8.32
CA ILE A 47 -4.04 11.06 7.80
C ILE A 47 -3.84 12.03 8.97
N ARG A 48 -2.58 12.41 9.22
CA ARG A 48 -2.20 13.30 10.33
C ARG A 48 -1.91 14.69 9.78
N ILE A 49 -2.73 15.65 10.18
CA ILE A 49 -2.58 17.06 9.80
C ILE A 49 -2.29 17.85 11.09
N ALA A 50 -1.21 18.64 11.08
CA ALA A 50 -0.81 19.41 12.25
C ALA A 50 -1.93 20.35 12.72
N GLY A 51 -2.32 20.25 13.99
CA GLY A 51 -3.37 21.07 14.59
C GLY A 51 -4.80 20.64 14.26
N ALA A 52 -5.01 19.54 13.56
CA ALA A 52 -6.32 18.97 13.27
C ALA A 52 -6.52 17.59 13.93
N LEU A 53 -7.78 17.18 14.07
CA LEU A 53 -8.11 15.81 14.45
C LEU A 53 -7.65 14.82 13.36
N PRO A 54 -7.28 13.58 13.72
CA PRO A 54 -7.00 12.52 12.76
C PRO A 54 -8.13 12.37 11.75
N GLN A 55 -7.76 12.27 10.47
CA GLN A 55 -8.68 11.93 9.39
C GLN A 55 -8.34 10.54 8.89
N TYR A 56 -9.26 9.90 8.16
CA TYR A 56 -9.05 8.54 7.66
C TYR A 56 -9.48 8.44 6.21
N ILE A 57 -8.77 7.61 5.45
CA ILE A 57 -9.12 7.23 4.07
C ILE A 57 -9.19 5.71 4.00
N ASP A 58 -10.37 5.17 3.70
CA ASP A 58 -10.68 3.74 3.68
C ASP A 58 -10.88 3.20 2.26
N GLY A 59 -10.03 2.26 1.86
CA GLY A 59 -10.06 1.62 0.55
C GLY A 59 -11.01 0.42 0.42
N SER A 60 -11.92 0.18 1.35
CA SER A 60 -12.81 -0.99 1.34
C SER A 60 -13.78 -0.99 0.15
N ASP A 61 -14.35 0.16 -0.20
CA ASP A 61 -15.24 0.30 -1.34
C ASP A 61 -14.45 0.28 -2.65
N GLN A 62 -14.66 -0.76 -3.46
CA GLN A 62 -13.96 -0.96 -4.73
C GLN A 62 -14.25 0.14 -5.76
N ASN A 63 -15.37 0.86 -5.64
CA ASN A 63 -15.71 1.95 -6.54
C ASN A 63 -14.94 3.25 -6.23
N TYR A 64 -14.37 3.37 -5.04
CA TYR A 64 -13.70 4.59 -4.55
C TYR A 64 -12.24 4.36 -4.17
N SER A 65 -11.74 3.13 -4.34
CA SER A 65 -10.38 2.74 -4.02
C SER A 65 -9.59 2.41 -5.28
N ASN A 66 -8.27 2.33 -5.12
CA ASN A 66 -7.38 1.91 -6.19
C ASN A 66 -6.63 0.63 -5.83
N TRP A 67 -5.78 0.19 -6.76
CA TRP A 67 -4.99 -1.02 -6.64
C TRP A 67 -4.11 -1.09 -5.38
N MET A 68 -3.78 0.05 -4.76
CA MET A 68 -2.96 0.09 -3.55
C MET A 68 -3.66 -0.55 -2.35
N ARG A 69 -5.00 -0.72 -2.39
CA ARG A 69 -5.76 -1.48 -1.38
C ARG A 69 -5.34 -2.95 -1.25
N PHE A 70 -4.65 -3.49 -2.27
CA PHE A 70 -4.16 -4.88 -2.30
C PHE A 70 -2.70 -5.00 -1.83
N ILE A 71 -2.06 -3.91 -1.39
CA ILE A 71 -0.72 -3.96 -0.80
C ILE A 71 -0.84 -4.54 0.61
N ASN A 72 -0.24 -5.71 0.82
CA ASN A 72 -0.29 -6.41 2.10
C ASN A 72 0.74 -5.86 3.09
N SER A 73 0.46 -6.10 4.37
CA SER A 73 1.40 -5.82 5.45
C SER A 73 2.52 -6.86 5.46
N SER A 74 3.78 -6.40 5.50
CA SER A 74 4.93 -7.26 5.79
C SER A 74 4.82 -7.82 7.21
N ARG A 75 5.11 -9.11 7.39
CA ARG A 75 5.17 -9.79 8.68
C ARG A 75 6.55 -9.68 9.33
N PHE A 76 7.57 -9.44 8.52
CA PHE A 76 8.97 -9.35 8.93
C PHE A 76 9.68 -8.23 8.15
N GLU A 77 10.68 -7.60 8.77
CA GLU A 77 11.44 -6.52 8.14
C GLU A 77 12.18 -6.97 6.87
N ASN A 78 12.59 -8.24 6.81
CA ASN A 78 13.35 -8.78 5.68
C ASN A 78 12.52 -8.96 4.39
N GLU A 79 11.19 -9.05 4.48
CA GLU A 79 10.28 -9.13 3.33
C GLU A 79 9.69 -7.76 2.95
N GLN A 80 9.73 -6.78 3.86
CA GLN A 80 9.28 -5.43 3.59
C GLN A 80 10.10 -4.80 2.47
N ASN A 81 9.42 -4.15 1.52
CA ASN A 81 10.05 -3.45 0.41
C ASN A 81 9.42 -2.10 0.07
N LEU A 82 8.30 -1.75 0.73
CA LEU A 82 7.65 -0.45 0.66
C LEU A 82 7.68 0.27 2.01
N ILE A 83 7.77 1.60 1.96
CA ILE A 83 7.46 2.49 3.08
C ILE A 83 6.29 3.40 2.70
N ALA A 84 5.30 3.52 3.59
CA ALA A 84 4.22 4.47 3.44
C ALA A 84 4.63 5.83 4.02
N PHE A 85 4.24 6.92 3.36
CA PHE A 85 4.49 8.27 3.85
C PHE A 85 3.34 9.21 3.48
N GLN A 86 3.18 10.28 4.24
CA GLN A 86 2.19 11.31 3.98
C GLN A 86 2.81 12.50 3.26
N TYR A 87 2.10 13.02 2.26
CA TYR A 87 2.46 14.24 1.54
C TYR A 87 1.19 14.97 1.11
N ASN A 88 1.10 16.27 1.41
CA ASN A 88 -0.06 17.13 1.12
C ASN A 88 -1.42 16.52 1.50
N GLY A 89 -1.52 15.91 2.69
CA GLY A 89 -2.77 15.31 3.19
C GLY A 89 -3.16 13.98 2.53
N CYS A 90 -2.25 13.33 1.80
CA CYS A 90 -2.48 12.03 1.18
C CYS A 90 -1.40 11.02 1.55
N VAL A 91 -1.70 9.72 1.43
CA VAL A 91 -0.75 8.63 1.64
C VAL A 91 -0.16 8.15 0.31
N TYR A 92 1.14 7.91 0.29
CA TYR A 92 1.91 7.38 -0.83
C TYR A 92 2.78 6.21 -0.34
N TYR A 93 3.15 5.31 -1.25
CA TYR A 93 4.18 4.30 -0.99
C TYR A 93 5.43 4.61 -1.79
N ARG A 94 6.59 4.37 -1.19
CA ARG A 94 7.90 4.43 -1.83
C ARG A 94 8.59 3.08 -1.72
N VAL A 95 9.19 2.63 -2.82
CA VAL A 95 10.10 1.49 -2.83
C VAL A 95 11.40 1.90 -2.14
N PHE A 96 11.73 1.32 -0.98
CA PHE A 96 12.96 1.67 -0.25
C PHE A 96 14.12 0.70 -0.52
N ARG A 97 13.84 -0.43 -1.16
CA ARG A 97 14.82 -1.40 -1.65
C ARG A 97 14.35 -2.05 -2.94
N PRO A 98 15.24 -2.56 -3.80
CA PRO A 98 14.84 -3.15 -5.08
C PRO A 98 13.86 -4.32 -4.89
N ILE A 99 12.90 -4.43 -5.82
CA ILE A 99 11.91 -5.50 -5.84
C ILE A 99 12.12 -6.29 -7.13
N SER A 100 12.53 -7.56 -7.02
CA SER A 100 12.69 -8.41 -8.19
C SER A 100 11.35 -8.82 -8.81
N GLU A 101 11.36 -9.17 -10.08
CA GLU A 101 10.20 -9.77 -10.74
C GLU A 101 9.60 -10.94 -9.92
N GLY A 102 8.28 -10.96 -9.82
CA GLY A 102 7.52 -11.98 -9.09
C GLY A 102 7.49 -11.82 -7.56
N VAL A 103 8.16 -10.80 -7.01
CA VAL A 103 8.13 -10.49 -5.58
C VAL A 103 6.89 -9.64 -5.26
N GLU A 104 6.26 -9.95 -4.11
CA GLU A 104 5.09 -9.23 -3.60
C GLU A 104 5.52 -7.87 -3.04
N LEU A 105 4.72 -6.83 -3.32
CA LEU A 105 4.86 -5.51 -2.74
C LEU A 105 4.31 -5.53 -1.32
N LEU A 106 5.19 -5.35 -0.34
CA LEU A 106 4.88 -5.46 1.07
C LEU A 106 5.35 -4.20 1.80
N GLY A 107 4.41 -3.52 2.46
CA GLY A 107 4.67 -2.35 3.29
C GLY A 107 4.32 -2.61 4.76
N ILE A 108 4.66 -1.67 5.63
CA ILE A 108 4.07 -1.63 6.98
C ILE A 108 2.80 -0.78 6.87
N ASN A 109 1.64 -1.41 7.05
CA ASN A 109 0.39 -0.67 7.30
C ASN A 109 0.34 -0.45 8.82
N PHE A 110 0.28 0.80 9.28
CA PHE A 110 0.34 1.15 10.71
C PHE A 110 -0.95 0.83 11.50
N PHE A 111 -1.76 -0.10 11.01
CA PHE A 111 -2.95 -0.59 11.71
C PHE A 111 -3.04 -2.11 11.55
N CYS A 112 -2.41 -2.81 12.51
CA CYS A 112 -2.88 -4.08 13.04
C CYS A 112 -3.21 -3.86 14.52
#